data_AF-A0A816WTV2-F1
#
_entry.id   AF-A0A816WTV2-F1
#
_cell.length_a   1.000
_cell.length_b   1.000
_cell.length_c   1.000
_cell.angle_alpha   90.00
_cell.angle_beta   90.00
_cell.angle_gamma   90.00
#
_symmetry.space_group_name_H-M   'P 1'
#
loop_
_entity.id
_entity.type
_entity.pdbx_description
1 polymer ?
#
loop_
_entity_poly.entity_id
_entity_poly.type
_entity_poly.pdbx_seq_one_letter_code
_entity_poly.pdbx_strand_id
1 'polypeptide(L)'
;MRLESIRLCFYVSSPGLIIFFTILQMVAGALRIIQLLTSEQYNSSYTNATKPSALYASDQVKAAFIIDWFACIFAALTGCYIALLFITIPCCCCAVICIDGSKPERQQKYFNSLWKLNVANSRFITLSCNCPWYKARPQLRFHVRLAIMTISAVLHIICIILYATDRKTGAVSIIAAGSSGFSFIFVMLIIGLDYFQYRIWWHYRPDGVDRKGFCCCAREESDSRHERFLPSPLAAKYRDPHEIGNQPCAYSANGNCPNLSLQHIAIFHAYDSMPQHRYDNGIHTMYFGFHQTSSVAALSIAREGFRSSTAGLLMLGHGVYFARSFAGTDPKARHKGALICAEVRMGNVLPVVYDTLHTVSNSDAWHQTHDTVYYYHRNEQCDEFCVKDPKQVLKWIIIMDDDKIRRYGLDKAFENTLCKCI
;
A
#
# COMPACT_ATOMS: atom_id res chain seq x y z
N MET A 1 -8.68 -23.07 -5.94
CA MET A 1 -7.79 -22.74 -7.07
C MET A 1 -8.38 -21.69 -8.02
N ARG A 2 -9.57 -21.87 -8.65
CA ARG A 2 -10.11 -20.92 -9.66
C ARG A 2 -10.24 -19.46 -9.18
N LEU A 3 -10.62 -19.22 -7.93
CA LEU A 3 -10.87 -17.86 -7.44
C LEU A 3 -9.60 -17.03 -7.20
N GLU A 4 -8.51 -17.68 -6.77
CA GLU A 4 -7.22 -17.01 -6.60
C GLU A 4 -6.60 -16.62 -7.95
N SER A 5 -6.72 -17.50 -8.95
CA SER A 5 -6.27 -17.21 -10.31
C SER A 5 -7.01 -16.00 -10.90
N ILE A 6 -8.31 -15.87 -10.63
CA ILE A 6 -9.10 -14.70 -11.05
C ILE A 6 -8.64 -13.44 -10.32
N ARG A 7 -8.44 -13.49 -8.99
CA ARG A 7 -7.96 -12.33 -8.20
C ARG A 7 -6.59 -11.85 -8.66
N LEU A 8 -5.68 -12.78 -8.94
CA LEU A 8 -4.35 -12.47 -9.45
C LEU A 8 -4.43 -11.85 -10.85
N CYS A 9 -5.19 -12.46 -11.76
CA CYS A 9 -5.39 -11.93 -13.11
C CYS A 9 -5.98 -10.51 -13.05
N PHE A 10 -6.97 -10.29 -12.17
CA PHE A 10 -7.58 -9.00 -11.95
C PHE A 10 -6.60 -7.97 -11.35
N TYR A 11 -5.81 -8.36 -10.35
CA TYR A 11 -4.77 -7.48 -9.78
C TYR A 11 -3.72 -7.08 -10.81
N VAL A 12 -3.16 -8.05 -11.53
CA VAL A 12 -2.15 -7.80 -12.58
C VAL A 12 -2.72 -6.92 -13.69
N SER A 13 -4.00 -7.09 -14.02
CA SER A 13 -4.69 -6.28 -15.05
C SER A 13 -5.19 -4.93 -14.53
N SER A 14 -5.30 -4.75 -13.22
CA SER A 14 -5.94 -3.56 -12.62
C SER A 14 -5.27 -2.23 -12.98
N PRO A 15 -3.93 -2.10 -13.08
CA PRO A 15 -3.32 -0.87 -13.59
C PRO A 15 -3.73 -0.58 -15.04
N GLY A 16 -3.80 -1.61 -15.88
CA GLY A 16 -4.25 -1.50 -17.27
C GLY A 16 -5.71 -1.08 -17.36
N LEU A 17 -6.58 -1.65 -16.51
CA LEU A 17 -8.00 -1.26 -16.42
C LEU A 17 -8.17 0.18 -15.94
N ILE A 18 -7.40 0.62 -14.95
CA ILE A 18 -7.38 2.01 -14.49
C ILE A 18 -7.03 2.95 -15.66
N ILE A 19 -5.96 2.64 -16.39
CA ILE A 19 -5.53 3.45 -17.54
C ILE A 19 -6.62 3.47 -18.61
N PHE A 20 -7.19 2.30 -18.93
CA PHE A 20 -8.27 2.16 -19.90
C PHE A 20 -9.50 3.02 -19.53
N PHE A 21 -9.99 2.94 -18.29
CA PHE A 21 -11.12 3.75 -17.84
C PHE A 21 -10.79 5.25 -17.81
N THR A 22 -9.54 5.61 -17.49
CA THR A 22 -9.09 7.01 -17.55
C THR A 22 -9.10 7.54 -18.99
N ILE A 23 -8.67 6.73 -19.97
CA ILE A 23 -8.72 7.09 -21.40
C ILE A 23 -10.17 7.23 -21.87
N LEU A 24 -11.06 6.31 -21.51
CA LEU A 24 -12.48 6.41 -21.85
C LEU A 24 -13.11 7.68 -21.28
N GLN A 25 -12.74 8.06 -20.05
CA GLN A 25 -13.20 9.29 -19.43
C GLN A 25 -12.69 10.54 -20.17
N MET A 26 -11.43 10.53 -20.61
CA MET A 26 -10.86 11.60 -21.41
C MET A 26 -11.57 11.74 -22.77
N VAL A 27 -11.83 10.62 -23.46
CA VAL A 27 -12.56 10.61 -24.72
C VAL A 27 -13.99 11.12 -24.54
N ALA A 28 -14.68 10.70 -23.48
CA ALA A 28 -16.01 11.19 -23.15
C ALA A 28 -16.02 12.72 -22.93
N GLY A 29 -15.04 13.24 -22.20
CA GLY A 29 -14.87 14.69 -22.02
C GLY A 29 -14.61 15.43 -23.34
N ALA A 30 -13.73 14.90 -24.20
CA ALA A 30 -13.43 15.50 -25.49
C ALA A 30 -14.64 15.51 -26.45
N LEU A 31 -15.40 14.42 -26.49
CA LEU A 31 -16.62 14.34 -27.30
C LEU A 31 -17.67 15.38 -26.87
N ARG A 32 -17.77 15.69 -25.57
CA ARG A 32 -18.67 16.75 -25.08
C ARG A 32 -18.23 18.14 -25.52
N ILE A 33 -16.93 18.42 -25.55
CA ILE A 33 -16.40 19.68 -26.09
C ILE A 33 -16.73 19.79 -27.58
N ILE A 34 -16.55 18.72 -28.35
CA ILE A 34 -16.90 18.70 -29.78
C ILE A 34 -18.41 18.92 -29.96
N GLN A 35 -19.26 18.29 -29.15
CA GLN A 35 -20.71 18.51 -29.18
C GLN A 35 -21.06 19.97 -28.87
N LEU A 36 -20.37 20.60 -27.93
CA LEU A 36 -20.54 22.02 -27.62
C LEU A 36 -20.21 22.89 -28.84
N LEU A 37 -19.00 22.73 -29.40
CA LEU A 37 -18.48 23.55 -30.49
C LEU A 37 -19.25 23.35 -31.81
N THR A 38 -19.67 22.12 -32.11
CA THR A 38 -20.46 21.84 -33.33
C THR A 38 -21.88 22.40 -33.25
N SER A 39 -22.44 22.53 -32.04
CA SER A 39 -23.74 23.17 -31.84
C SER A 39 -23.73 24.67 -32.17
N GLU A 40 -22.58 25.33 -32.08
CA GLU A 40 -22.42 26.75 -32.44
C GLU A 40 -22.34 26.95 -33.96
N GLN A 41 -21.56 26.13 -34.66
CA GLN A 41 -21.34 26.28 -36.10
C GLN A 41 -22.59 26.01 -36.95
N TYR A 42 -23.44 25.06 -36.56
CA TYR A 42 -24.65 24.73 -37.34
C TYR A 42 -25.66 25.90 -37.40
N ASN A 43 -25.70 26.75 -36.37
CA ASN A 43 -26.64 27.88 -36.34
C ASN A 43 -26.16 29.10 -37.13
N SER A 44 -24.86 29.20 -37.45
CA SER A 44 -24.31 30.33 -38.19
C SER A 44 -24.62 30.27 -39.70
N SER A 45 -24.92 29.10 -40.25
CA SER A 45 -24.85 28.89 -41.69
C SER A 45 -26.21 28.78 -42.41
N TYR A 46 -27.34 28.76 -41.68
CA TYR A 46 -28.63 28.38 -42.29
C TYR A 46 -29.82 29.33 -42.15
N THR A 47 -29.81 30.41 -41.36
CA THR A 47 -30.98 31.32 -41.33
C THR A 47 -30.67 32.76 -40.90
N ASN A 48 -31.23 33.73 -41.64
CA ASN A 48 -31.50 35.12 -41.22
C ASN A 48 -32.51 35.24 -40.04
N ALA A 49 -32.63 34.22 -39.20
CA ALA A 49 -33.52 34.17 -38.05
C ALA A 49 -32.77 33.67 -36.82
N THR A 50 -32.51 34.61 -35.92
CA THR A 50 -31.75 34.54 -34.67
C THR A 50 -32.45 33.70 -33.59
N LYS A 51 -32.62 32.39 -33.79
CA LYS A 51 -32.91 31.49 -32.66
C LYS A 51 -31.61 30.88 -32.14
N PRO A 52 -31.14 31.26 -30.94
CA PRO A 52 -29.94 30.66 -30.36
C PRO A 52 -30.12 29.15 -30.22
N SER A 53 -29.01 28.40 -30.30
CA SER A 53 -29.02 26.95 -30.14
C SER A 53 -29.74 26.58 -28.83
N ALA A 54 -30.60 25.56 -28.89
CA ALA A 54 -31.37 25.13 -27.73
C ALA A 54 -30.47 24.75 -26.54
N LEU A 55 -29.22 24.33 -26.80
CA LEU A 55 -28.24 23.97 -25.77
C LEU A 55 -27.84 25.17 -24.88
N TYR A 56 -27.87 26.40 -25.42
CA TYR A 56 -27.50 27.62 -24.68
C TYR A 56 -28.68 28.44 -24.17
N ALA A 57 -29.91 27.93 -24.33
CA ALA A 57 -31.11 28.63 -23.89
C ALA A 57 -31.26 28.69 -22.36
N SER A 58 -30.49 27.87 -21.62
CA SER A 58 -30.57 27.78 -20.17
C SER A 58 -29.20 27.97 -19.53
N ASP A 59 -29.07 28.96 -18.63
CA ASP A 59 -27.85 29.19 -17.86
C ASP A 59 -27.52 28.00 -16.93
N GLN A 60 -28.55 27.23 -16.55
CA GLN A 60 -28.40 25.99 -15.83
C GLN A 60 -27.63 24.94 -16.64
N VAL A 61 -27.94 24.79 -17.94
CA VAL A 61 -27.25 23.85 -18.84
C VAL A 61 -25.80 24.30 -19.08
N LYS A 62 -25.56 25.61 -19.19
CA LYS A 62 -24.19 26.16 -19.26
C LYS A 62 -23.39 25.86 -18.00
N ALA A 63 -23.98 26.07 -16.82
CA ALA A 63 -23.34 25.76 -15.55
C ALA A 63 -23.06 24.25 -15.42
N ALA A 64 -24.04 23.41 -15.75
CA ALA A 64 -23.88 21.95 -15.76
C ALA A 64 -22.74 21.52 -16.68
N PHE A 65 -22.66 22.11 -17.88
CA PHE A 65 -21.59 21.84 -18.82
C PHE A 65 -20.22 22.23 -18.29
N ILE A 66 -20.08 23.41 -17.70
CA ILE A 66 -18.81 23.87 -17.11
C ILE A 66 -18.38 22.93 -15.98
N ILE A 67 -19.30 22.57 -15.09
CA ILE A 67 -19.02 21.65 -13.97
C ILE A 67 -18.65 20.26 -14.50
N ASP A 68 -19.34 19.76 -15.51
CA ASP A 68 -19.11 18.44 -16.10
C ASP A 68 -17.76 18.39 -16.82
N TRP A 69 -17.41 19.48 -17.50
CA TRP A 69 -16.10 19.67 -18.09
C TRP A 69 -15.01 19.69 -17.03
N PHE A 70 -15.18 20.41 -15.91
CA PHE A 70 -14.26 20.36 -14.78
C PHE A 70 -14.17 18.96 -14.17
N ALA A 71 -15.28 18.23 -14.02
CA ALA A 71 -15.31 16.88 -13.47
C ALA A 71 -14.50 15.90 -14.34
N CYS A 72 -14.66 16.00 -15.65
CA CYS A 72 -13.88 15.28 -16.65
C CYS A 72 -12.43 15.73 -16.68
N ILE A 73 -12.14 17.03 -16.55
CA ILE A 73 -10.78 17.56 -16.47
C ILE A 73 -10.09 17.13 -15.19
N PHE A 74 -10.74 17.03 -14.04
CA PHE A 74 -10.07 16.53 -12.85
C PHE A 74 -9.68 15.06 -13.01
N ALA A 75 -10.59 14.23 -13.52
CA ALA A 75 -10.31 12.82 -13.82
C ALA A 75 -9.28 12.65 -14.95
N ALA A 76 -9.38 13.47 -15.99
CA ALA A 76 -8.46 13.48 -17.11
C ALA A 76 -7.13 14.11 -16.73
N LEU A 77 -7.01 15.15 -15.92
CA LEU A 77 -5.73 15.72 -15.47
C LEU A 77 -4.97 14.70 -14.63
N THR A 78 -5.64 13.86 -13.82
CA THR A 78 -4.97 12.69 -13.23
C THR A 78 -4.39 11.72 -14.28
N GLY A 79 -4.90 11.68 -15.53
CA GLY A 79 -4.39 10.87 -16.64
C GLY A 79 -3.50 11.62 -17.64
N CYS A 80 -3.96 12.72 -18.21
CA CYS A 80 -3.30 13.66 -19.09
C CYS A 80 -2.07 14.30 -18.47
N TYR A 81 -2.01 14.56 -17.16
CA TYR A 81 -0.76 15.04 -16.56
C TYR A 81 0.36 14.01 -16.74
N ILE A 82 0.04 12.72 -16.62
CA ILE A 82 0.94 11.60 -16.90
C ILE A 82 1.34 11.61 -18.38
N ALA A 83 0.37 11.72 -19.29
CA ALA A 83 0.62 11.69 -20.74
C ALA A 83 1.38 12.92 -21.25
N LEU A 84 1.03 14.12 -20.77
CA LEU A 84 1.73 15.39 -21.06
C LEU A 84 3.16 15.33 -20.55
N LEU A 85 3.43 14.73 -19.40
CA LEU A 85 4.79 14.44 -18.95
C LEU A 85 5.56 13.58 -19.96
N PHE A 86 4.96 12.51 -20.47
CA PHE A 86 5.60 11.65 -21.48
C PHE A 86 5.82 12.32 -22.85
N ILE A 87 5.05 13.35 -23.20
CA ILE A 87 5.18 14.08 -24.47
C ILE A 87 6.09 15.30 -24.32
N THR A 88 5.90 16.09 -23.26
CA THR A 88 6.68 17.31 -22.99
C THR A 88 8.13 16.99 -22.65
N ILE A 89 8.44 15.86 -22.02
CA ILE A 89 9.84 15.50 -21.74
C ILE A 89 10.64 15.30 -23.04
N PRO A 90 10.26 14.41 -23.98
CA PRO A 90 10.95 14.28 -25.26
C PRO A 90 10.99 15.59 -26.04
N CYS A 91 9.89 16.36 -26.09
CA CYS A 91 9.84 17.61 -26.83
C CYS A 91 10.74 18.69 -26.22
N CYS A 92 10.78 18.84 -24.89
CA CYS A 92 11.69 19.77 -24.22
C CYS A 92 13.15 19.31 -24.34
N CYS A 93 13.42 18.01 -24.33
CA CYS A 93 14.76 17.47 -24.52
C CYS A 93 15.25 17.72 -25.95
N CYS A 94 14.41 17.48 -26.95
CA CYS A 94 14.70 17.85 -28.34
C CYS A 94 14.90 19.36 -28.50
N ALA A 95 14.06 20.18 -27.88
CA ALA A 95 14.18 21.64 -27.95
C ALA A 95 15.49 22.16 -27.31
N VAL A 96 15.89 21.63 -26.14
CA VAL A 96 17.16 22.00 -25.49
C VAL A 96 18.36 21.55 -26.32
N ILE A 97 18.32 20.35 -26.91
CA ILE A 97 19.38 19.85 -27.81
C ILE A 97 19.48 20.72 -29.09
N CYS A 98 18.35 21.18 -29.62
CA CYS A 98 18.31 22.01 -30.83
C CYS A 98 18.70 23.47 -30.59
N ILE A 99 18.40 24.03 -29.42
CA ILE A 99 18.62 25.46 -29.11
C ILE A 99 20.00 25.71 -28.51
N ASP A 100 20.46 24.83 -27.63
CA ASP A 100 21.70 25.03 -26.90
C ASP A 100 22.80 24.19 -27.55
N GLY A 101 23.52 24.74 -28.54
CA GLY A 101 24.74 24.15 -29.12
C GLY A 101 25.91 24.07 -28.13
N SER A 102 25.62 24.08 -26.82
CA SER A 102 26.57 24.06 -25.74
C SER A 102 27.18 22.68 -25.52
N LYS A 103 28.32 22.66 -24.82
CA LYS A 103 29.05 21.43 -24.50
C LYS A 103 28.15 20.43 -23.76
N PRO A 104 28.24 19.13 -24.06
CA PRO A 104 27.33 18.07 -23.58
C PRO A 104 27.15 18.03 -22.05
N GLU A 105 28.13 18.48 -21.26
CA GLU A 105 28.04 18.54 -19.79
C GLU A 105 26.98 19.52 -19.26
N ARG A 106 26.72 20.64 -19.95
CA ARG A 106 25.68 21.61 -19.54
C ARG A 106 24.28 21.11 -19.86
N GLN A 107 24.13 20.48 -21.02
CA GLN A 107 22.90 19.80 -21.44
C GLN A 107 22.53 18.70 -20.44
N GLN A 108 23.50 17.88 -20.01
CA GLN A 108 23.30 16.84 -18.99
C GLN A 108 22.81 17.42 -17.65
N LYS A 109 23.35 18.58 -17.22
CA LYS A 109 22.97 19.20 -15.95
C LYS A 109 21.56 19.78 -15.98
N TYR A 110 21.16 20.43 -17.08
CA TYR A 110 19.79 20.91 -17.28
C TYR A 110 18.80 19.76 -17.39
N PHE A 111 19.14 18.73 -18.16
CA PHE A 111 18.36 17.50 -18.27
C PHE A 111 18.14 16.89 -16.88
N ASN A 112 19.18 16.75 -16.07
CA ASN A 112 19.08 16.22 -14.71
C ASN A 112 18.20 17.07 -13.77
N SER A 113 18.19 18.40 -13.91
CA SER A 113 17.33 19.28 -13.08
C SER A 113 15.86 19.27 -13.52
N LEU A 114 15.59 19.39 -14.82
CA LEU A 114 14.23 19.30 -15.38
C LEU A 114 13.65 17.92 -15.13
N TRP A 115 14.44 16.86 -15.33
CA TRP A 115 14.06 15.49 -15.03
C TRP A 115 13.71 15.33 -13.54
N LYS A 116 14.53 15.82 -12.60
CA LYS A 116 14.24 15.75 -11.15
C LYS A 116 12.92 16.43 -10.75
N LEU A 117 12.62 17.62 -11.30
CA LEU A 117 11.40 18.36 -10.99
C LEU A 117 10.15 17.66 -11.55
N ASN A 118 10.26 17.13 -12.77
CA ASN A 118 9.15 16.47 -13.47
C ASN A 118 8.89 15.05 -12.94
N VAL A 119 9.94 14.38 -12.49
CA VAL A 119 9.90 13.08 -11.80
C VAL A 119 9.07 13.15 -10.51
N ALA A 120 9.27 14.16 -9.66
CA ALA A 120 8.51 14.31 -8.42
C ALA A 120 7.01 14.51 -8.68
N ASN A 121 6.72 15.28 -9.72
CA ASN A 121 5.41 15.65 -10.21
C ASN A 121 4.67 14.46 -10.84
N SER A 122 5.26 13.79 -11.82
CA SER A 122 4.76 12.56 -12.47
C SER A 122 4.37 11.47 -11.47
N ARG A 123 5.14 11.34 -10.38
CA ARG A 123 5.02 10.30 -9.37
C ARG A 123 4.01 10.59 -8.26
N PHE A 124 3.44 11.80 -8.22
CA PHE A 124 2.32 12.15 -7.33
C PHE A 124 0.97 11.66 -7.87
N ILE A 125 0.91 11.39 -9.19
CA ILE A 125 -0.34 11.14 -9.94
C ILE A 125 -0.34 9.75 -10.63
N THR A 126 0.82 9.23 -11.03
CA THR A 126 0.95 7.86 -11.60
C THR A 126 0.94 6.77 -10.50
N LEU A 127 0.05 5.77 -10.63
CA LEU A 127 0.13 4.52 -9.84
C LEU A 127 1.11 3.49 -10.40
N SER A 128 1.65 3.73 -11.60
CA SER A 128 2.34 2.71 -12.39
C SER A 128 3.87 2.72 -12.28
N CYS A 129 4.50 3.78 -11.75
CA CYS A 129 5.94 3.73 -11.47
C CYS A 129 6.23 3.54 -9.97
N ASN A 130 6.99 2.49 -9.76
CA ASN A 130 7.17 1.78 -8.51
C ASN A 130 8.69 1.62 -8.27
N CYS A 131 9.44 2.59 -8.79
CA CYS A 131 10.88 2.71 -8.78
C CYS A 131 11.40 2.99 -7.35
N PRO A 132 12.26 2.17 -6.74
CA PRO A 132 12.84 2.35 -5.39
C PRO A 132 13.71 3.56 -5.15
N TRP A 133 14.05 4.34 -6.18
CA TRP A 133 14.48 5.73 -6.00
C TRP A 133 13.34 6.61 -5.43
N TYR A 134 12.13 6.08 -5.30
CA TYR A 134 10.98 6.65 -4.63
C TYR A 134 10.30 5.58 -3.77
N LYS A 135 10.52 5.63 -2.46
CA LYS A 135 9.94 4.68 -1.50
C LYS A 135 8.43 4.88 -1.43
N ALA A 136 7.70 3.79 -1.54
CA ALA A 136 6.26 3.82 -1.77
C ALA A 136 5.51 4.42 -0.57
N ARG A 137 4.73 5.48 -0.82
CA ARG A 137 3.75 6.04 0.14
C ARG A 137 2.32 5.73 -0.27
N PRO A 138 1.93 4.47 -0.43
CA PRO A 138 0.65 4.15 -1.04
C PRO A 138 -0.54 4.47 -0.14
N GLN A 139 -0.39 4.67 1.17
CA GLN A 139 -1.47 5.28 1.96
C GLN A 139 -1.76 6.70 1.50
N LEU A 140 -0.74 7.56 1.46
CA LEU A 140 -0.89 8.93 1.00
C LEU A 140 -1.38 8.98 -0.45
N ARG A 141 -0.80 8.17 -1.35
CA ARG A 141 -1.22 8.08 -2.75
C ARG A 141 -2.68 7.64 -2.88
N PHE A 142 -3.08 6.61 -2.14
CA PHE A 142 -4.47 6.13 -2.11
C PHE A 142 -5.41 7.23 -1.59
N HIS A 143 -5.08 7.90 -0.48
CA HIS A 143 -5.93 8.94 0.09
C HIS A 143 -6.08 10.16 -0.84
N VAL A 144 -4.99 10.65 -1.42
CA VAL A 144 -5.03 11.77 -2.38
C VAL A 144 -5.88 11.40 -3.59
N ARG A 145 -5.67 10.22 -4.15
CA ARG A 145 -6.40 9.78 -5.34
C ARG A 145 -7.88 9.52 -5.04
N LEU A 146 -8.19 8.89 -3.91
CA LEU A 146 -9.55 8.73 -3.43
C LEU A 146 -10.25 10.08 -3.24
N ALA A 147 -9.56 11.07 -2.66
CA ALA A 147 -10.10 12.42 -2.50
C ALA A 147 -10.41 13.09 -3.85
N ILE A 148 -9.46 13.06 -4.81
CA ILE A 148 -9.66 13.63 -6.16
C ILE A 148 -10.83 12.94 -6.87
N MET A 149 -10.89 11.61 -6.84
CA MET A 149 -11.97 10.86 -7.49
C MET A 149 -13.32 11.06 -6.81
N THR A 150 -13.34 11.25 -5.48
CA THR A 150 -14.56 11.59 -4.74
C THR A 150 -15.08 12.97 -5.15
N ILE A 151 -14.19 13.96 -5.30
CA ILE A 151 -14.57 15.29 -5.81
C ILE A 151 -15.16 15.17 -7.22
N SER A 152 -14.48 14.45 -8.12
CA SER A 152 -14.97 14.22 -9.49
C SER A 152 -16.35 13.53 -9.51
N ALA A 153 -16.56 12.53 -8.66
CA ALA A 153 -17.83 11.84 -8.50
C ALA A 153 -18.96 12.79 -8.04
N VAL A 154 -18.68 13.64 -7.03
CA VAL A 154 -19.65 14.63 -6.55
C VAL A 154 -20.00 15.64 -7.65
N LEU A 155 -19.02 16.13 -8.39
CA LEU A 155 -19.26 17.05 -9.51
C LEU A 155 -20.14 16.40 -10.58
N HIS A 156 -19.92 15.12 -10.93
CA HIS A 156 -20.80 14.41 -11.87
C HIS A 156 -22.23 14.25 -11.36
N ILE A 157 -22.43 13.96 -10.06
CA ILE A 157 -23.77 13.89 -9.47
C ILE A 157 -24.48 15.23 -9.62
N ILE A 158 -23.80 16.34 -9.31
CA ILE A 158 -24.35 17.69 -9.47
C ILE A 158 -24.73 17.93 -10.94
N CYS A 159 -23.88 17.57 -11.90
CA CYS A 159 -24.17 17.72 -13.33
C CYS A 159 -25.39 16.92 -13.78
N ILE A 160 -25.49 15.66 -13.35
CA ILE A 160 -26.64 14.80 -13.67
C ILE A 160 -27.94 15.45 -13.17
N ILE A 161 -27.94 16.00 -11.95
CA ILE A 161 -29.11 16.70 -11.38
C ILE A 161 -29.42 17.95 -12.20
N LEU A 162 -28.42 18.78 -12.51
CA LEU A 162 -28.63 20.02 -13.27
C LEU A 162 -29.14 19.75 -14.68
N TYR A 163 -28.63 18.73 -15.38
CA TYR A 163 -29.15 18.34 -16.68
C TYR A 163 -30.57 17.76 -16.56
N ALA A 164 -30.80 16.80 -15.65
CA ALA A 164 -32.10 16.13 -15.53
C ALA A 164 -33.25 17.06 -15.11
N THR A 165 -32.95 18.15 -14.41
CA THR A 165 -33.96 19.13 -13.96
C THR A 165 -34.22 20.25 -14.96
N ASP A 166 -33.40 20.42 -16.00
CA ASP A 166 -33.63 21.43 -17.02
C ASP A 166 -34.74 21.00 -18.00
N ARG A 167 -35.92 21.63 -17.85
CA ARG A 167 -37.07 21.40 -18.73
C ARG A 167 -37.00 22.17 -20.05
N LYS A 168 -36.14 23.19 -20.17
CA LYS A 168 -36.11 24.11 -21.31
C LYS A 168 -35.47 23.50 -22.54
N THR A 169 -34.47 22.64 -22.35
CA THR A 169 -33.66 22.06 -23.44
C THR A 169 -34.15 20.67 -23.90
N GLY A 170 -35.14 20.09 -23.20
CA GLY A 170 -35.86 18.90 -23.64
C GLY A 170 -34.97 17.67 -23.77
N ALA A 171 -34.95 17.04 -24.95
CA ALA A 171 -34.20 15.80 -25.18
C ALA A 171 -32.68 15.97 -25.00
N VAL A 172 -32.17 17.18 -25.21
CA VAL A 172 -30.72 17.43 -25.18
C VAL A 172 -30.15 17.32 -23.77
N SER A 173 -30.86 17.85 -22.76
CA SER A 173 -30.44 17.69 -21.37
C SER A 173 -30.50 16.24 -20.89
N ILE A 174 -31.47 15.45 -21.36
CA ILE A 174 -31.56 14.02 -21.06
C ILE A 174 -30.34 13.27 -21.61
N ILE A 175 -29.92 13.56 -22.85
CA ILE A 175 -28.73 12.96 -23.46
C ILE A 175 -27.46 13.37 -22.68
N ALA A 176 -27.35 14.65 -22.30
CA ALA A 176 -26.22 15.14 -21.51
C ALA A 176 -26.16 14.50 -20.11
N ALA A 177 -27.31 14.37 -19.44
CA ALA A 177 -27.43 13.66 -18.16
C ALA A 177 -26.98 12.20 -18.28
N GLY A 178 -27.41 11.50 -19.33
CA GLY A 178 -27.01 10.12 -19.62
C GLY A 178 -25.49 10.00 -19.86
N SER A 179 -24.91 10.93 -20.62
CA SER A 179 -23.46 10.98 -20.85
C SER A 179 -22.67 11.22 -19.55
N SER A 180 -23.10 12.16 -18.71
CA SER A 180 -22.48 12.41 -17.40
C SER A 180 -22.62 11.19 -16.47
N GLY A 181 -23.78 10.52 -16.48
CA GLY A 181 -24.02 9.27 -15.75
C GLY A 181 -23.07 8.14 -16.18
N PHE A 182 -22.80 8.01 -17.48
CA PHE A 182 -21.84 7.04 -17.99
C PHE A 182 -20.40 7.31 -17.49
N SER A 183 -19.99 8.58 -17.48
CA SER A 183 -18.70 9.00 -16.91
C SER A 183 -18.58 8.73 -15.41
N PHE A 184 -19.66 8.96 -14.66
CA PHE A 184 -19.70 8.66 -13.24
C PHE A 184 -19.43 7.17 -12.95
N ILE A 185 -19.94 6.26 -13.78
CA ILE A 185 -19.67 4.82 -13.65
C ILE A 185 -18.16 4.53 -13.76
N PHE A 186 -17.46 5.16 -14.71
CA PHE A 186 -16.00 4.97 -14.82
C PHE A 186 -15.23 5.49 -13.62
N VAL A 187 -15.61 6.65 -13.08
CA VAL A 187 -15.00 7.18 -11.86
C VAL A 187 -15.18 6.20 -10.70
N MET A 188 -16.37 5.61 -10.55
CA MET A 188 -16.64 4.59 -9.53
C MET A 188 -15.84 3.30 -9.74
N LEU A 189 -15.67 2.86 -10.99
CA LEU A 189 -14.83 1.70 -11.32
C LEU A 189 -13.36 1.97 -10.97
N ILE A 190 -12.85 3.18 -11.24
CA ILE A 190 -11.50 3.60 -10.88
C ILE A 190 -11.33 3.58 -9.35
N ILE A 191 -12.25 4.19 -8.59
CA ILE A 191 -12.23 4.16 -7.12
C ILE A 191 -12.23 2.71 -6.60
N GLY A 192 -13.06 1.83 -7.18
CA GLY A 192 -13.13 0.43 -6.81
C GLY A 192 -11.82 -0.33 -7.08
N LEU A 193 -11.16 -0.07 -8.22
CA LEU A 193 -9.87 -0.64 -8.57
C LEU A 193 -8.75 -0.15 -7.65
N ASP A 194 -8.73 1.14 -7.32
CA ASP A 194 -7.75 1.72 -6.39
C ASP A 194 -7.91 1.15 -4.99
N TYR A 195 -9.14 1.03 -4.51
CA TYR A 195 -9.44 0.41 -3.24
C TYR A 195 -9.05 -1.07 -3.22
N PHE A 196 -9.33 -1.80 -4.31
CA PHE A 196 -8.91 -3.19 -4.45
C PHE A 196 -7.39 -3.34 -4.41
N GLN A 197 -6.65 -2.51 -5.16
CA GLN A 197 -5.18 -2.52 -5.12
C GLN A 197 -4.66 -2.19 -3.71
N TYR A 198 -5.20 -1.14 -3.08
CA TYR A 198 -4.84 -0.75 -1.71
C TYR A 198 -5.08 -1.89 -0.71
N ARG A 199 -6.22 -2.58 -0.82
CA ARG A 199 -6.57 -3.74 0.02
C ARG A 199 -5.62 -4.90 -0.18
N ILE A 200 -5.35 -5.29 -1.43
CA ILE A 200 -4.37 -6.33 -1.73
C ILE A 200 -2.99 -5.95 -1.19
N TRP A 201 -2.67 -4.66 -1.18
CA TRP A 201 -1.38 -4.17 -0.73
C TRP A 201 -1.22 -4.14 0.80
N TRP A 202 -2.22 -3.66 1.55
CA TRP A 202 -2.16 -3.48 3.01
C TRP A 202 -2.71 -4.64 3.84
N HIS A 203 -3.65 -5.38 3.27
CA HIS A 203 -4.39 -6.43 3.95
C HIS A 203 -4.20 -7.77 3.28
N TYR A 204 -3.08 -7.95 2.57
CA TYR A 204 -2.73 -9.24 2.00
C TYR A 204 -2.73 -10.30 3.09
N ARG A 205 -3.66 -11.26 2.95
CA ARG A 205 -3.63 -12.52 3.66
C ARG A 205 -3.42 -13.62 2.59
N PRO A 206 -2.28 -14.33 2.59
CA PRO A 206 -1.91 -15.34 1.60
C PRO A 206 -2.80 -16.58 1.59
N ASP A 207 -3.78 -16.64 2.46
CA ASP A 207 -4.85 -17.65 2.53
C ASP A 207 -6.14 -17.22 1.80
N GLY A 208 -6.23 -15.97 1.33
CA GLY A 208 -7.43 -15.47 0.65
C GLY A 208 -8.66 -15.29 1.55
N VAL A 209 -8.48 -15.29 2.89
CA VAL A 209 -9.55 -15.26 3.93
C VAL A 209 -10.21 -13.88 4.09
N ASP A 210 -10.16 -13.03 3.07
CA ASP A 210 -10.99 -11.81 2.98
C ASP A 210 -12.49 -12.11 2.73
N ARG A 211 -12.93 -13.36 2.92
CA ARG A 211 -14.34 -13.76 2.85
C ARG A 211 -14.91 -13.98 4.26
N LYS A 212 -15.65 -12.97 4.75
CA LYS A 212 -16.96 -13.22 5.40
C LYS A 212 -17.95 -13.74 4.34
N GLY A 213 -17.59 -14.83 3.67
CA GLY A 213 -18.49 -15.51 2.75
C GLY A 213 -19.49 -16.32 3.57
N PHE A 214 -20.78 -16.13 3.32
CA PHE A 214 -21.92 -16.80 3.95
C PHE A 214 -21.97 -18.34 3.78
N CYS A 215 -20.88 -19.01 3.40
CA CYS A 215 -20.84 -20.45 3.24
C CYS A 215 -20.17 -21.11 4.45
N CYS A 216 -20.90 -21.97 5.15
CA CYS A 216 -20.46 -22.68 6.36
C CYS A 216 -19.18 -23.52 6.17
N CYS A 217 -18.77 -23.80 4.93
CA CYS A 217 -17.63 -24.67 4.60
C CYS A 217 -16.32 -23.90 4.29
N ALA A 218 -16.32 -22.56 4.28
CA ALA A 218 -15.13 -21.74 3.96
C ALA A 218 -14.50 -21.08 5.20
N ARG A 219 -14.79 -21.60 6.39
CA ARG A 219 -14.48 -20.99 7.69
C ARG A 219 -13.14 -21.42 8.28
N GLU A 220 -12.43 -22.31 7.62
CA GLU A 220 -11.10 -22.78 8.04
C GLU A 220 -10.00 -21.95 7.35
N GLU A 221 -8.91 -21.52 7.98
CA GLU A 221 -8.48 -21.54 9.38
C GLU A 221 -7.24 -20.63 9.34
N SER A 222 -7.44 -19.31 9.40
CA SER A 222 -6.35 -18.46 9.89
C SER A 222 -6.55 -18.32 11.37
N ASP A 223 -5.44 -18.42 12.11
CA ASP A 223 -5.50 -18.11 13.51
C ASP A 223 -5.97 -16.66 13.65
N SER A 224 -7.06 -16.46 14.40
CA SER A 224 -7.65 -15.15 14.65
C SER A 224 -6.66 -14.11 15.18
N ARG A 225 -5.54 -14.56 15.73
CA ARG A 225 -4.45 -13.77 16.28
C ARG A 225 -3.47 -13.25 15.21
N HIS A 226 -3.45 -13.85 14.03
CA HIS A 226 -2.64 -13.37 12.92
C HIS A 226 -3.27 -12.12 12.28
N GLU A 227 -2.61 -10.97 12.43
CA GLU A 227 -3.17 -9.68 12.01
C GLU A 227 -3.03 -9.47 10.49
N ARG A 228 -1.81 -9.64 9.94
CA ARG A 228 -1.50 -9.44 8.51
C ARG A 228 -0.10 -9.91 8.10
N PHE A 229 0.11 -10.01 6.79
CA PHE A 229 1.43 -10.05 6.17
C PHE A 229 1.90 -8.65 5.78
N LEU A 230 3.17 -8.36 6.05
CA LEU A 230 3.86 -7.13 5.68
C LEU A 230 4.96 -7.45 4.64
N PRO A 231 4.89 -6.91 3.42
CA PRO A 231 6.00 -6.99 2.48
C PRO A 231 7.28 -6.40 3.09
N SER A 232 8.42 -7.09 2.98
CA SER A 232 9.68 -6.59 3.54
C SER A 232 10.07 -5.18 3.09
N PRO A 233 9.78 -4.71 1.85
CA PRO A 233 10.11 -3.35 1.43
C PRO A 233 9.41 -2.24 2.23
N LEU A 234 8.43 -2.58 3.08
CA LEU A 234 7.72 -1.64 3.95
C LEU A 234 8.22 -1.59 5.38
N ALA A 235 9.09 -2.53 5.73
CA ALA A 235 9.72 -2.60 7.03
C ALA A 235 10.92 -1.63 7.12
N ALA A 236 11.33 -1.38 8.36
CA ALA A 236 12.22 -0.30 8.78
C ALA A 236 13.47 -0.08 7.90
N LYS A 237 14.12 -1.17 7.49
CA LYS A 237 15.37 -1.19 6.71
C LYS A 237 15.29 -0.39 5.42
N TYR A 238 14.09 -0.23 4.87
CA TYR A 238 13.86 0.45 3.61
C TYR A 238 13.31 1.88 3.80
N ARG A 239 13.30 2.44 5.01
CA ARG A 239 12.85 3.82 5.30
C ARG A 239 13.96 4.86 5.11
N ASP A 240 13.62 6.13 4.91
CA ASP A 240 14.58 7.21 4.63
C ASP A 240 14.36 8.43 5.54
N PRO A 241 15.34 8.86 6.36
CA PRO A 241 15.19 10.00 7.27
C PRO A 241 14.96 11.34 6.55
N HIS A 242 15.35 11.46 5.29
CA HIS A 242 15.21 12.70 4.52
C HIS A 242 13.88 12.79 3.76
N GLU A 243 13.03 11.75 3.81
CA GLU A 243 11.78 11.70 3.07
C GLU A 243 10.54 11.82 3.98
N ILE A 244 9.85 12.96 3.94
CA ILE A 244 8.62 13.25 4.73
C ILE A 244 7.60 12.10 4.68
N GLY A 245 7.20 11.49 5.80
CA GLY A 245 6.20 10.40 5.79
C GLY A 245 6.72 9.02 5.34
N ASN A 246 8.01 8.92 5.04
CA ASN A 246 8.75 7.67 4.97
C ASN A 246 9.98 7.69 5.91
N GLN A 247 9.98 8.63 6.84
CA GLN A 247 10.98 8.74 7.88
C GLN A 247 10.97 7.44 8.71
N PRO A 248 12.15 6.98 9.17
CA PRO A 248 12.19 6.01 10.25
C PRO A 248 11.48 6.61 11.46
N CYS A 249 11.14 5.77 12.43
CA CYS A 249 10.66 6.31 13.68
C CYS A 249 11.74 7.25 14.25
N ALA A 250 11.34 8.45 14.68
CA ALA A 250 12.26 9.41 15.29
C ALA A 250 12.98 8.83 16.54
N TYR A 251 12.39 7.78 17.12
CA TYR A 251 12.90 7.08 18.29
C TYR A 251 13.70 5.80 17.97
N SER A 252 13.86 5.43 16.69
CA SER A 252 14.65 4.25 16.29
C SER A 252 16.09 4.30 16.80
N ALA A 253 16.71 5.49 16.85
CA ALA A 253 18.07 5.66 17.35
C ALA A 253 18.17 5.60 18.87
N ASN A 254 17.09 5.94 19.59
CA ASN A 254 17.10 6.10 21.05
C ASN A 254 16.62 4.85 21.79
N GLY A 255 16.16 3.81 21.08
CA GLY A 255 15.68 2.55 21.67
C GLY A 255 14.36 2.63 22.44
N ASN A 256 13.74 3.81 22.52
CA ASN A 256 12.59 4.10 23.36
C ASN A 256 11.44 4.68 22.54
N CYS A 257 10.82 3.84 21.72
CA CYS A 257 9.65 4.27 20.96
C CYS A 257 8.41 4.33 21.86
N PRO A 258 7.73 5.49 22.00
CA PRO A 258 6.50 5.58 22.79
C PRO A 258 5.32 4.85 22.14
N ASN A 259 5.39 4.59 20.83
CA ASN A 259 4.37 3.84 20.10
C ASN A 259 4.72 2.35 20.04
N LEU A 260 4.33 1.64 21.09
CA LEU A 260 4.51 0.20 21.21
C LEU A 260 3.34 -0.58 20.59
N SER A 261 2.73 -0.10 19.51
CA SER A 261 1.75 -0.93 18.79
C SER A 261 2.47 -1.94 17.90
N LEU A 262 1.95 -3.17 17.85
CA LEU A 262 2.51 -4.26 17.02
C LEU A 262 2.77 -3.83 15.57
N GLN A 263 1.85 -3.06 14.99
CA GLN A 263 1.97 -2.53 13.64
C GLN A 263 3.11 -1.52 13.51
N HIS A 264 3.27 -0.63 14.48
CA HIS A 264 4.35 0.34 14.49
C HIS A 264 5.70 -0.35 14.60
N ILE A 265 5.86 -1.28 15.55
CA ILE A 265 7.09 -2.04 15.75
C ILE A 265 7.47 -2.82 14.48
N ALA A 266 6.51 -3.56 13.88
CA ALA A 266 6.77 -4.31 12.65
C ALA A 266 7.10 -3.42 11.44
N ILE A 267 6.55 -2.22 11.34
CA ILE A 267 6.79 -1.32 10.21
C ILE A 267 8.08 -0.51 10.38
N PHE A 268 8.32 0.04 11.58
CA PHE A 268 9.34 1.06 11.81
C PHE A 268 10.56 0.54 12.54
N HIS A 269 10.47 -0.61 13.19
CA HIS A 269 11.54 -1.15 14.02
C HIS A 269 11.92 -2.59 13.65
N ALA A 270 11.45 -3.08 12.49
CA ALA A 270 11.64 -4.48 12.09
C ALA A 270 13.08 -4.91 11.80
N TYR A 271 14.01 -3.97 11.79
CA TYR A 271 15.44 -4.25 11.63
C TYR A 271 16.29 -3.46 12.62
N ASP A 272 15.65 -2.82 13.61
CA ASP A 272 16.36 -2.08 14.63
C ASP A 272 16.99 -3.08 15.61
N SER A 273 18.18 -2.76 16.09
CA SER A 273 18.93 -3.62 17.01
C SER A 273 18.26 -3.72 18.39
N MET A 274 17.51 -2.69 18.79
CA MET A 274 16.84 -2.59 20.09
C MET A 274 15.53 -1.81 19.98
N PRO A 275 14.43 -2.44 19.53
CA PRO A 275 13.14 -1.76 19.35
C PRO A 275 12.42 -1.48 20.69
N GLN A 276 12.89 -2.09 21.78
CA GLN A 276 12.29 -2.04 23.11
C GLN A 276 13.35 -2.19 24.21
N HIS A 277 13.00 -1.74 25.41
CA HIS A 277 13.79 -1.95 26.62
C HIS A 277 14.00 -3.42 26.94
N ARG A 278 14.99 -3.70 27.80
CA ARG A 278 15.17 -5.04 28.34
C ARG A 278 13.94 -5.41 29.15
N TYR A 279 13.59 -6.69 29.16
CA TYR A 279 12.47 -7.15 29.98
C TYR A 279 12.72 -6.82 31.44
N ASP A 280 11.64 -6.42 32.11
CA ASP A 280 11.61 -6.07 33.53
C ASP A 280 10.27 -6.55 34.07
N ASN A 281 10.33 -7.47 35.03
CA ASN A 281 9.16 -8.13 35.61
C ASN A 281 8.23 -7.14 36.35
N GLY A 282 8.73 -6.00 36.82
CA GLY A 282 7.94 -4.97 37.49
C GLY A 282 7.21 -4.03 36.55
N ILE A 283 7.60 -3.99 35.27
CA ILE A 283 7.11 -3.02 34.29
C ILE A 283 6.32 -3.72 33.17
N HIS A 284 6.80 -4.87 32.70
CA HIS A 284 6.32 -5.51 31.48
C HIS A 284 5.44 -6.72 31.79
N THR A 285 4.13 -6.57 31.59
CA THR A 285 3.17 -7.69 31.54
C THR A 285 2.99 -8.23 30.12
N MET A 286 3.14 -7.34 29.14
CA MET A 286 3.14 -7.61 27.70
C MET A 286 4.50 -7.23 27.11
N TYR A 287 4.96 -8.00 26.12
CA TYR A 287 6.27 -7.80 25.52
C TYR A 287 6.28 -8.20 24.04
N PHE A 288 7.12 -7.56 23.22
CA PHE A 288 7.23 -7.95 21.82
C PHE A 288 8.27 -9.05 21.64
N GLY A 289 7.85 -10.15 21.04
CA GLY A 289 8.72 -11.24 20.63
C GLY A 289 9.05 -11.15 19.15
N PHE A 290 10.32 -11.38 18.83
CA PHE A 290 10.79 -11.43 17.45
C PHE A 290 11.21 -12.84 17.09
N HIS A 291 10.74 -13.36 15.97
CA HIS A 291 11.03 -14.70 15.52
C HIS A 291 11.42 -14.69 14.04
N GLN A 292 12.32 -15.57 13.63
CA GLN A 292 12.73 -15.70 12.23
C GLN A 292 12.70 -17.17 11.82
N THR A 293 12.08 -17.44 10.68
CA THR A 293 11.85 -18.80 10.19
C THR A 293 11.77 -18.83 8.66
N SER A 294 11.52 -20.02 8.09
CA SER A 294 11.28 -20.16 6.65
C SER A 294 9.89 -19.62 6.28
N SER A 295 9.71 -19.21 5.02
CA SER A 295 8.41 -18.76 4.51
C SER A 295 7.32 -19.84 4.67
N VAL A 296 7.67 -21.11 4.48
CA VAL A 296 6.75 -22.25 4.66
C VAL A 296 6.28 -22.38 6.11
N ALA A 297 7.20 -22.28 7.07
CA ALA A 297 6.86 -22.35 8.49
C ALA A 297 6.04 -21.13 8.93
N ALA A 298 6.36 -19.94 8.43
CA ALA A 298 5.57 -18.73 8.70
C ALA A 298 4.13 -18.85 8.19
N LEU A 299 3.92 -19.48 7.01
CA LEU A 299 2.59 -19.77 6.51
C LEU A 299 1.82 -20.79 7.36
N SER A 300 2.49 -21.81 7.92
CA SER A 300 1.89 -22.71 8.90
C SER A 300 1.49 -21.97 10.17
N ILE A 301 2.36 -21.10 10.71
CA ILE A 301 2.06 -20.26 11.88
C ILE A 301 0.86 -19.34 11.62
N ALA A 302 0.77 -18.74 10.43
CA ALA A 302 -0.37 -17.88 10.08
C ALA A 302 -1.71 -18.62 10.06
N ARG A 303 -1.70 -19.91 9.70
CA ARG A 303 -2.88 -20.77 9.62
C ARG A 303 -3.25 -21.35 10.98
N GLU A 304 -2.28 -22.01 11.60
CA GLU A 304 -2.50 -22.91 12.73
C GLU A 304 -2.06 -22.29 14.07
N GLY A 305 -1.46 -21.11 14.04
CA GLY A 305 -0.84 -20.47 15.20
C GLY A 305 0.56 -21.01 15.49
N PHE A 306 1.19 -20.44 16.52
CA PHE A 306 2.47 -20.94 17.02
C PHE A 306 2.31 -22.34 17.64
N ARG A 307 3.36 -23.14 17.52
CA ARG A 307 3.46 -24.47 18.15
C ARG A 307 4.72 -24.53 18.99
N SER A 308 4.65 -25.22 20.13
CA SER A 308 5.80 -25.42 21.00
C SER A 308 6.85 -26.30 20.30
N SER A 309 8.13 -25.96 20.44
CA SER A 309 9.21 -26.78 19.90
C SER A 309 9.40 -28.03 20.73
N THR A 310 9.26 -29.20 20.12
CA THR A 310 9.40 -30.51 20.80
C THR A 310 10.68 -31.26 20.47
N ALA A 311 11.54 -30.73 19.59
CA ALA A 311 12.72 -31.44 19.10
C ALA A 311 13.98 -30.57 18.99
N GLY A 312 15.14 -31.17 19.24
CA GLY A 312 16.47 -30.55 19.15
C GLY A 312 17.07 -30.16 20.50
N LEU A 313 18.27 -29.55 20.46
CA LEU A 313 18.86 -28.86 21.62
C LEU A 313 18.06 -27.58 21.92
N LEU A 314 17.46 -27.52 23.11
CA LEU A 314 16.53 -26.48 23.55
C LEU A 314 17.13 -25.73 24.73
N MET A 315 17.74 -24.58 24.46
CA MET A 315 18.52 -23.84 25.44
C MET A 315 17.69 -23.36 26.64
N LEU A 316 16.38 -23.12 26.45
CA LEU A 316 15.44 -22.64 27.48
C LEU A 316 14.29 -23.61 27.73
N GLY A 317 14.43 -24.89 27.36
CA GLY A 317 13.37 -25.88 27.48
C GLY A 317 12.36 -25.86 26.33
N HIS A 318 11.26 -26.59 26.44
CA HIS A 318 10.24 -26.65 25.39
C HIS A 318 9.37 -25.39 25.41
N GLY A 319 9.04 -24.86 24.24
CA GLY A 319 8.16 -23.69 24.14
C GLY A 319 8.27 -22.96 22.82
N VAL A 320 7.79 -21.72 22.80
CA VAL A 320 7.90 -20.83 21.64
C VAL A 320 8.98 -19.79 21.91
N TYR A 321 10.01 -19.79 21.07
CA TYR A 321 11.20 -18.98 21.24
C TYR A 321 11.10 -17.64 20.52
N PHE A 322 11.48 -16.58 21.21
CA PHE A 322 11.56 -15.24 20.69
C PHE A 322 12.89 -14.58 21.08
N ALA A 323 13.42 -13.75 20.19
CA ALA A 323 14.47 -12.80 20.51
C ALA A 323 13.85 -11.47 20.97
N ARG A 324 14.66 -10.66 21.66
CA ARG A 324 14.29 -9.28 22.04
C ARG A 324 14.26 -8.31 20.86
N SER A 325 14.95 -8.62 19.77
CA SER A 325 14.97 -7.82 18.53
C SER A 325 15.13 -8.71 17.31
N PHE A 326 14.83 -8.17 16.12
CA PHE A 326 15.06 -8.86 14.86
C PHE A 326 16.55 -9.07 14.56
N ALA A 327 17.43 -8.14 14.94
CA ALA A 327 18.86 -8.39 14.84
C ALA A 327 19.30 -9.59 15.68
N GLY A 328 18.68 -9.78 16.85
CA GLY A 328 18.91 -10.93 17.73
C GLY A 328 18.39 -12.27 17.19
N THR A 329 17.52 -12.28 16.16
CA THR A 329 17.07 -13.53 15.54
C THR A 329 18.08 -14.10 14.55
N ASP A 330 18.85 -13.24 13.86
CA ASP A 330 19.74 -13.65 12.76
C ASP A 330 20.79 -14.71 13.15
N PRO A 331 21.52 -14.58 14.29
CA PRO A 331 22.50 -15.59 14.69
C PRO A 331 21.86 -16.90 15.20
N LYS A 332 20.55 -16.91 15.45
CA LYS A 332 19.83 -18.04 16.07
C LYS A 332 18.95 -18.81 15.08
N ALA A 333 18.54 -18.15 14.01
CA ALA A 333 17.64 -18.70 13.02
C ALA A 333 18.32 -19.77 12.16
N ARG A 334 17.81 -21.01 12.24
CA ARG A 334 18.25 -22.12 11.36
C ARG A 334 17.75 -21.95 9.91
N HIS A 335 16.64 -21.24 9.74
CA HIS A 335 16.05 -20.96 8.45
C HIS A 335 15.69 -19.48 8.35
N LYS A 336 15.94 -18.89 7.18
CA LYS A 336 15.62 -17.50 6.87
C LYS A 336 14.56 -17.46 5.76
N GLY A 337 13.77 -16.39 5.71
CA GLY A 337 12.74 -16.18 4.68
C GLY A 337 11.57 -15.34 5.18
N ALA A 338 11.23 -15.48 6.47
CA ALA A 338 10.22 -14.67 7.12
C ALA A 338 10.69 -14.23 8.51
N LEU A 339 10.28 -13.02 8.88
CA LEU A 339 10.42 -12.40 10.18
C LEU A 339 9.02 -12.27 10.79
N ILE A 340 8.86 -12.51 12.07
CA ILE A 340 7.58 -12.41 12.78
C ILE A 340 7.78 -11.48 13.97
N CYS A 341 6.94 -10.46 14.06
CA CYS A 341 6.79 -9.64 15.26
C CYS A 341 5.52 -10.10 15.97
N ALA A 342 5.62 -10.44 17.25
CA ALA A 342 4.54 -11.01 18.03
C ALA A 342 4.34 -10.19 19.32
N GLU A 343 3.08 -9.99 19.71
CA GLU A 343 2.71 -9.45 21.00
C GLU A 343 2.47 -10.63 21.96
N VAL A 344 3.26 -10.70 23.04
CA VAL A 344 3.36 -11.86 23.91
C VAL A 344 3.04 -11.48 25.36
N ARG A 345 2.18 -12.26 26.01
CA ARG A 345 1.91 -12.16 27.44
C ARG A 345 2.98 -12.92 28.21
N MET A 346 3.74 -12.20 29.03
CA MET A 346 4.91 -12.75 29.71
C MET A 346 4.54 -13.61 30.93
N GLY A 347 3.46 -13.28 31.64
CA GLY A 347 3.03 -14.04 32.82
C GLY A 347 4.07 -14.04 33.94
N ASN A 348 4.16 -15.13 34.70
CA ASN A 348 5.22 -15.29 35.69
C ASN A 348 6.54 -15.68 35.00
N VAL A 349 7.56 -14.81 35.09
CA VAL A 349 8.83 -14.98 34.36
C VAL A 349 9.92 -15.52 35.28
N LEU A 350 10.59 -16.59 34.84
CA LEU A 350 11.81 -17.10 35.44
C LEU A 350 13.02 -16.40 34.78
N PRO A 351 13.72 -15.49 35.49
CA PRO A 351 14.94 -14.89 34.98
C PRO A 351 16.08 -15.90 35.05
N VAL A 352 16.80 -16.10 33.95
CA VAL A 352 18.02 -16.91 33.92
C VAL A 352 19.19 -16.11 33.37
N VAL A 353 20.39 -16.43 33.85
CA VAL A 353 21.67 -15.91 33.37
C VAL A 353 22.55 -17.09 32.94
N TYR A 354 23.71 -16.83 32.35
CA TYR A 354 24.58 -17.88 31.81
C TYR A 354 24.87 -18.99 32.84
N ASP A 355 25.16 -18.61 34.08
CA ASP A 355 25.52 -19.55 35.15
C ASP A 355 24.35 -20.45 35.56
N THR A 356 23.10 -19.99 35.40
CA THR A 356 21.89 -20.74 35.77
C THR A 356 21.17 -21.37 34.57
N LEU A 357 21.64 -21.12 33.34
CA LEU A 357 21.04 -21.62 32.10
C LEU A 357 20.91 -23.15 32.07
N HIS A 358 21.88 -23.87 32.64
CA HIS A 358 21.87 -25.34 32.70
C HIS A 358 20.67 -25.92 33.46
N THR A 359 20.00 -25.13 34.31
CA THR A 359 18.83 -25.56 35.08
C THR A 359 17.54 -25.65 34.24
N VAL A 360 17.50 -24.95 33.10
CA VAL A 360 16.34 -24.90 32.20
C VAL A 360 16.61 -25.52 30.83
N SER A 361 17.88 -25.70 30.46
CA SER A 361 18.25 -26.31 29.18
C SER A 361 17.72 -27.74 29.06
N ASN A 362 17.01 -28.03 27.97
CA ASN A 362 16.35 -29.31 27.68
C ASN A 362 15.41 -29.80 28.80
N SER A 363 14.82 -28.87 29.57
CA SER A 363 13.95 -29.18 30.70
C SER A 363 12.68 -28.33 30.70
N ASP A 364 11.57 -28.95 31.06
CA ASP A 364 10.26 -28.32 31.22
C ASP A 364 9.85 -28.18 32.69
N ALA A 365 10.76 -28.45 33.63
CA ALA A 365 10.46 -28.39 35.06
C ALA A 365 9.92 -27.01 35.49
N TRP A 366 10.38 -25.95 34.83
CA TRP A 366 9.94 -24.57 35.08
C TRP A 366 8.48 -24.31 34.65
N HIS A 367 7.88 -25.12 33.77
CA HIS A 367 6.46 -24.96 33.36
C HIS A 367 5.48 -25.08 34.52
N GLN A 368 5.87 -25.76 35.60
CA GLN A 368 5.05 -25.96 36.80
C GLN A 368 4.86 -24.67 37.59
N THR A 369 5.83 -23.75 37.54
CA THR A 369 5.88 -22.57 38.41
C THR A 369 5.91 -21.26 37.63
N HIS A 370 6.31 -21.29 36.36
CA HIS A 370 6.47 -20.10 35.53
C HIS A 370 5.78 -20.26 34.17
N ASP A 371 5.47 -19.14 33.52
CA ASP A 371 4.87 -19.08 32.20
C ASP A 371 5.90 -18.78 31.10
N THR A 372 6.99 -18.12 31.46
CA THR A 372 8.06 -17.73 30.54
C THR A 372 9.43 -17.88 31.21
N VAL A 373 10.42 -18.31 30.46
CA VAL A 373 11.85 -18.15 30.82
C VAL A 373 12.41 -16.99 30.02
N TYR A 374 13.07 -16.05 30.69
CA TYR A 374 13.79 -14.96 30.03
C TYR A 374 15.29 -15.08 30.32
N TYR A 375 16.09 -15.22 29.27
CA TYR A 375 17.53 -15.30 29.37
C TYR A 375 18.18 -13.93 29.20
N TYR A 376 18.75 -13.45 30.31
CA TYR A 376 19.55 -12.23 30.37
C TYR A 376 20.97 -12.52 29.89
N HIS A 377 21.20 -12.35 28.59
CA HIS A 377 22.52 -12.54 28.00
C HIS A 377 23.48 -11.39 28.38
N ARG A 378 24.80 -11.64 28.44
CA ARG A 378 25.80 -10.58 28.74
C ARG A 378 25.79 -9.48 27.67
N ASN A 379 25.69 -9.88 26.41
CA ASN A 379 25.33 -8.99 25.31
C ASN A 379 23.79 -8.96 25.18
N GLU A 380 23.18 -7.82 25.53
CA GLU A 380 21.71 -7.67 25.53
C GLU A 380 21.05 -7.84 24.16
N GLN A 381 21.80 -7.66 23.06
CA GLN A 381 21.30 -7.91 21.70
C GLN A 381 20.99 -9.39 21.46
N CYS A 382 21.51 -10.26 22.31
CA CYS A 382 21.30 -11.70 22.26
C CYS A 382 20.29 -12.19 23.29
N ASP A 383 19.59 -11.29 24.00
CA ASP A 383 18.50 -11.68 24.88
C ASP A 383 17.44 -12.49 24.11
N GLU A 384 16.88 -13.48 24.79
CA GLU A 384 15.84 -14.34 24.28
C GLU A 384 14.94 -14.81 25.41
N PHE A 385 13.75 -15.23 25.01
CA PHE A 385 12.79 -15.78 25.93
C PHE A 385 12.00 -16.91 25.27
N CYS A 386 11.53 -17.82 26.12
CA CYS A 386 10.75 -18.96 25.74
C CYS A 386 9.45 -18.95 26.54
N VAL A 387 8.31 -18.96 25.85
CA VAL A 387 6.99 -19.08 26.49
C VAL A 387 6.50 -20.51 26.43
N LYS A 388 5.93 -21.01 27.53
CA LYS A 388 5.50 -22.42 27.61
C LYS A 388 4.30 -22.71 26.72
N ASP A 389 3.33 -21.80 26.68
CA ASP A 389 2.05 -21.99 25.99
C ASP A 389 1.97 -21.04 24.77
N PRO A 390 1.82 -21.56 23.54
CA PRO A 390 1.57 -20.73 22.37
C PRO A 390 0.38 -19.77 22.49
N LYS A 391 -0.58 -20.00 23.40
CA LYS A 391 -1.68 -19.08 23.71
C LYS A 391 -1.22 -17.77 24.35
N GLN A 392 -0.01 -17.72 24.90
CA GLN A 392 0.60 -16.47 25.38
C GLN A 392 0.91 -15.50 24.22
N VAL A 393 1.05 -16.01 23.00
CA VAL A 393 1.15 -15.18 21.81
C VAL A 393 -0.24 -14.67 21.46
N LEU A 394 -0.51 -13.38 21.68
CA LEU A 394 -1.83 -12.80 21.51
C LEU A 394 -2.09 -12.38 20.07
N LYS A 395 -1.08 -11.79 19.43
CA LYS A 395 -1.16 -11.25 18.07
C LYS A 395 0.19 -11.31 17.38
N TRP A 396 0.21 -11.39 16.05
CA TRP A 396 1.46 -11.29 15.31
C TRP A 396 1.30 -10.74 13.89
N ILE A 397 2.39 -10.17 13.37
CA ILE A 397 2.56 -9.73 11.99
C ILE A 397 3.74 -10.50 11.40
N ILE A 398 3.54 -11.05 10.21
CA ILE A 398 4.59 -11.76 9.47
C ILE A 398 5.14 -10.83 8.38
N ILE A 399 6.43 -10.57 8.43
CA ILE A 399 7.19 -9.82 7.44
C ILE A 399 7.93 -10.83 6.56
N MET A 400 7.71 -10.81 5.25
CA MET A 400 8.22 -11.88 4.38
C MET A 400 8.53 -11.34 2.98
N ASP A 401 9.49 -11.98 2.32
CA ASP A 401 9.76 -11.88 0.88
C ASP A 401 9.34 -13.19 0.21
N ASP A 402 8.09 -13.31 -0.23
CA ASP A 402 7.50 -14.57 -0.72
C ASP A 402 7.45 -14.69 -2.25
N ASP A 403 7.41 -15.92 -2.78
CA ASP A 403 7.10 -16.23 -4.18
C ASP A 403 5.70 -15.72 -4.59
N LYS A 404 4.77 -15.57 -3.64
CA LYS A 404 3.50 -14.87 -3.90
C LYS A 404 3.67 -13.35 -4.01
N ILE A 405 4.61 -12.73 -3.28
CA ILE A 405 5.00 -11.33 -3.52
C ILE A 405 5.54 -11.20 -4.94
N ARG A 406 6.39 -12.13 -5.39
CA ARG A 406 6.79 -12.29 -6.80
C ARG A 406 5.61 -12.49 -7.76
N ARG A 407 4.67 -13.36 -7.40
CA ARG A 407 3.50 -13.71 -8.23
C ARG A 407 2.56 -12.54 -8.44
N TYR A 408 2.28 -11.76 -7.39
CA TYR A 408 1.53 -10.51 -7.47
C TYR A 408 2.42 -9.34 -7.94
N GLY A 409 3.71 -9.57 -8.26
CA GLY A 409 4.64 -8.52 -8.68
C GLY A 409 4.83 -7.40 -7.65
N LEU A 410 4.61 -7.70 -6.37
CA LEU A 410 4.74 -6.76 -5.25
C LEU A 410 6.21 -6.44 -4.93
N ASP A 411 7.14 -7.34 -5.27
CA ASP A 411 8.58 -7.13 -5.22
C ASP A 411 9.03 -6.21 -6.38
N LYS A 412 8.53 -6.48 -7.59
CA LYS A 412 8.77 -5.69 -8.82
C LYS A 412 8.12 -4.31 -8.77
N ALA A 413 7.01 -4.21 -8.06
CA ALA A 413 6.39 -2.96 -7.64
C ALA A 413 7.33 -2.11 -6.75
N PHE A 414 8.45 -2.64 -6.30
CA PHE A 414 9.51 -1.90 -5.64
C PHE A 414 10.87 -2.35 -6.17
N GLU A 415 11.03 -2.57 -7.49
CA GLU A 415 12.34 -2.87 -8.11
C GLU A 415 12.86 -1.69 -8.93
N ASN A 416 14.13 -1.32 -8.69
CA ASN A 416 14.82 -0.10 -9.18
C ASN A 416 15.09 -0.12 -10.68
N THR A 417 14.84 -1.27 -11.30
CA THR A 417 15.39 -1.64 -12.59
C THR A 417 14.30 -1.87 -13.65
N LEU A 418 13.02 -1.96 -13.26
CA LEU A 418 11.91 -2.21 -14.19
C LEU A 418 11.25 -0.95 -14.73
N CYS A 419 11.21 0.13 -13.95
CA CYS A 419 11.07 1.46 -14.55
C CYS A 419 12.40 1.74 -15.24
N LYS A 420 12.51 1.51 -16.55
CA LYS A 420 13.59 2.08 -17.41
C LYS A 420 13.47 3.61 -17.46
N CYS A 421 13.37 4.26 -16.30
CA CYS A 421 13.49 5.69 -16.12
C CYS A 421 14.98 6.01 -16.21
N ILE A 422 15.50 5.98 -17.44
CA ILE A 422 16.70 6.75 -17.80
C ILE A 422 16.26 8.20 -17.91
#